data_AF-A0A170XTD9-F1
#
_entry.id   AF-A0A170XTD9-F1
#
_cell.length_a   1.000
_cell.length_b   1.000
_cell.length_c   1.000
_cell.angle_alpha   90.00
_cell.angle_beta   90.00
_cell.angle_gamma   90.00
#
_symmetry.space_group_name_H-M   'P 1'
#
loop_
_entity.id
_entity.type
_entity.pdbx_description
1 polymer ?
#
loop_
_entity_poly.entity_id
_entity_poly.type
_entity_poly.pdbx_seq_one_letter_code
_entity_poly.pdbx_strand_id
1 'polypeptide(L)'
;EASGHKVNFEDGLQSKPIDLEKLFTPASDSGEITPSRNRKVYASSSFYAPYHPTMEEQVELARRISHSLSDISNKESKGQSMYVNRKKRSVKWVH
;
A
#
# COMPACT_ATOMS: atom_id res chain seq x y z
N GLU A 1 -32.83 23.58 9.71
CA GLU A 1 -31.95 24.77 9.70
C GLU A 1 -30.53 24.32 9.36
N ALA A 2 -29.89 24.98 8.39
CA ALA A 2 -28.59 24.57 7.84
C ALA A 2 -27.44 25.08 8.73
N SER A 3 -26.69 24.17 9.34
CA SER A 3 -25.46 24.53 10.07
C SER A 3 -24.30 24.65 9.09
N GLY A 4 -24.01 25.89 8.67
CA GLY A 4 -22.91 26.22 7.78
C GLY A 4 -21.55 25.86 8.39
N HIS A 5 -20.74 25.14 7.61
CA HIS A 5 -19.34 24.86 7.91
C HIS A 5 -18.55 26.18 7.80
N LYS A 6 -17.91 26.59 8.90
CA LYS A 6 -17.04 27.76 8.93
C LYS A 6 -15.62 27.28 8.64
N VAL A 7 -15.18 27.42 7.39
CA VAL A 7 -13.79 27.15 7.01
C VAL A 7 -12.92 28.33 7.44
N ASN A 8 -11.85 28.05 8.19
CA ASN A 8 -10.88 29.03 8.65
C ASN A 8 -10.12 29.62 7.44
N PHE A 9 -10.00 30.96 7.40
CA PHE A 9 -9.42 31.75 6.30
C PHE A 9 -7.89 31.96 6.41
N GLU A 10 -7.20 31.19 7.24
CA GLU A 10 -5.80 31.43 7.62
C GLU A 10 -4.82 30.45 6.96
N ASP A 11 -4.98 30.19 5.66
CA ASP A 11 -4.06 29.31 4.91
C ASP A 11 -3.35 30.02 3.74
N GLY A 12 -3.22 31.36 3.79
CA GLY A 12 -2.33 32.16 2.93
C GLY A 12 -2.50 32.03 1.40
N LEU A 13 -3.39 31.16 0.95
CA LEU A 13 -3.71 30.87 -0.44
C LEU A 13 -4.72 31.92 -0.87
N GLN A 14 -4.17 32.99 -1.46
CA GLN A 14 -4.91 33.98 -2.23
C GLN A 14 -6.08 33.29 -2.96
N SER A 15 -7.32 33.70 -2.64
CA SER A 15 -8.55 33.23 -3.27
C SER A 15 -8.59 33.70 -4.72
N LYS A 16 -7.75 33.11 -5.56
CA LYS A 16 -7.86 33.25 -7.01
C LYS A 16 -8.81 32.15 -7.49
N PRO A 17 -9.81 32.49 -8.30
CA PRO A 17 -10.67 31.48 -8.90
C PRO A 17 -9.79 30.48 -9.65
N ILE A 18 -9.97 29.20 -9.34
CA ILE A 18 -9.20 28.12 -9.93
C ILE A 18 -9.66 27.97 -11.38
N ASP A 19 -8.74 28.15 -12.31
CA ASP A 19 -8.98 27.94 -13.73
C ASP A 19 -9.15 26.43 -14.02
N LEU A 20 -10.39 26.03 -14.26
CA LEU A 20 -10.76 24.64 -14.48
C LEU A 20 -10.21 24.11 -15.81
N GLU A 21 -10.06 24.95 -16.83
CA GLU A 21 -9.49 24.49 -18.11
C GLU A 21 -8.02 24.09 -17.93
N LYS A 22 -7.27 24.85 -17.12
CA LYS A 22 -5.89 24.50 -16.78
C LYS A 22 -5.78 23.20 -15.98
N LEU A 23 -6.79 22.85 -15.18
CA LEU A 23 -6.81 21.58 -14.44
C LEU A 23 -7.09 20.37 -15.34
N PHE A 24 -7.95 20.54 -16.34
CA PHE A 24 -8.36 19.44 -17.22
C PHE A 24 -7.53 19.34 -18.51
N THR A 25 -6.66 20.30 -18.78
CA THR A 25 -5.75 20.25 -19.92
C THR A 25 -4.49 19.47 -19.53
N PRO A 26 -4.27 18.25 -20.04
CA PRO A 26 -3.02 17.54 -19.80
C PRO A 26 -1.86 18.34 -20.39
N ALA A 27 -0.80 18.53 -19.60
CA ALA A 27 0.38 19.26 -20.03
C ALA A 27 1.02 18.57 -21.25
N SER A 28 1.13 19.27 -22.38
CA SER A 28 1.60 18.68 -23.66
C SER A 28 3.08 18.31 -23.67
N ASP A 29 3.86 18.76 -22.68
CA ASP A 29 5.28 18.46 -22.47
C ASP A 29 5.50 17.29 -21.48
N SER A 30 4.48 16.93 -20.71
CA SER A 30 4.48 15.76 -19.85
C SER A 30 4.23 14.53 -20.70
N GLY A 31 5.31 13.94 -21.21
CA GLY A 31 5.26 12.61 -21.82
C GLY A 31 4.41 11.65 -21.00
N GLU A 32 3.63 10.81 -21.69
CA GLU A 32 2.65 9.87 -21.14
C GLU A 32 3.09 9.31 -19.78
N ILE A 33 2.43 9.72 -18.69
CA ILE A 33 2.65 9.14 -17.35
C ILE A 33 1.94 7.77 -17.28
N THR A 34 1.69 7.12 -18.42
CA THR A 34 1.24 5.74 -18.42
C THR A 34 2.35 4.93 -17.77
N PRO A 35 2.06 4.20 -16.67
CA PRO A 35 3.04 3.29 -16.12
C PRO A 35 3.36 2.25 -17.19
N SER A 36 4.49 2.45 -17.86
CA SER A 36 5.04 1.50 -18.83
C SER A 36 5.05 0.13 -18.18
N ARG A 37 4.44 -0.85 -18.88
CA ARG A 37 4.33 -2.25 -18.45
C ARG A 37 5.69 -2.90 -18.11
N ASN A 38 6.78 -2.26 -18.55
CA ASN A 38 8.17 -2.70 -18.34
C ASN A 38 8.93 -1.86 -17.30
N ARG A 39 8.25 -1.09 -16.45
CA ARG A 39 8.91 -0.39 -15.34
C ARG A 39 9.46 -1.42 -14.37
N LYS A 40 10.78 -1.45 -14.21
CA LYS A 40 11.47 -2.20 -13.15
C LYS A 40 10.80 -1.86 -11.81
N VAL A 41 10.04 -2.80 -11.27
CA VAL A 41 9.41 -2.67 -9.96
C VAL A 41 10.51 -2.75 -8.92
N TYR A 42 11.01 -1.61 -8.49
CA TYR A 42 11.95 -1.49 -7.37
C TYR A 42 11.37 -2.07 -6.06
N ALA A 43 10.07 -2.32 -6.02
CA ALA A 43 9.41 -3.06 -4.96
C ALA A 43 9.83 -4.55 -4.90
N SER A 44 10.25 -5.14 -6.02
CA SER A 44 10.61 -6.56 -6.10
C SER A 44 12.05 -6.82 -5.71
N SER A 45 12.30 -7.80 -4.83
CA SER A 45 13.67 -8.17 -4.47
C SER A 45 14.49 -8.72 -5.64
N SER A 46 13.84 -9.32 -6.65
CA SER A 46 14.48 -9.77 -7.90
C SER A 46 15.15 -8.65 -8.70
N PHE A 47 14.79 -7.38 -8.44
CA PHE A 47 15.47 -6.23 -9.04
C PHE A 47 16.95 -6.13 -8.62
N TYR A 48 17.26 -6.52 -7.38
CA TYR A 48 18.60 -6.35 -6.81
C TYR A 48 19.54 -7.53 -7.09
N ALA A 49 19.01 -8.75 -7.27
CA ALA A 49 19.80 -9.89 -7.73
C ALA A 49 18.92 -10.97 -8.40
N PRO A 50 19.45 -11.73 -9.36
CA PRO A 50 18.71 -12.74 -10.13
C PRO A 50 18.24 -13.95 -9.32
N TYR A 51 18.81 -14.18 -8.13
CA TYR A 51 18.45 -15.30 -7.25
C TYR A 51 17.48 -14.91 -6.13
N HIS A 52 16.93 -13.69 -6.18
CA HIS A 52 15.91 -13.26 -5.23
C HIS A 52 14.50 -13.41 -5.82
N PRO A 53 13.52 -13.76 -4.99
CA PRO A 53 12.16 -13.97 -5.46
C PRO A 53 11.54 -12.67 -5.99
N THR A 54 10.58 -12.82 -6.89
CA THR A 54 9.72 -11.72 -7.34
C THR A 54 8.71 -11.33 -6.26
N MET A 55 8.05 -10.18 -6.42
CA MET A 55 6.97 -9.78 -5.51
C MET A 55 5.86 -10.83 -5.47
N GLU A 56 5.48 -11.35 -6.63
CA GLU A 56 4.43 -12.34 -6.77
C GLU A 56 4.79 -13.64 -6.04
N GLU A 57 6.04 -14.09 -6.16
CA GLU A 57 6.55 -15.28 -5.47
C GLU A 57 6.62 -15.09 -3.95
N GLN A 58 7.05 -13.91 -3.49
CA GLN A 58 7.07 -13.59 -2.06
C GLN A 58 5.65 -13.58 -1.46
N VAL A 59 4.70 -12.99 -2.17
CA VAL A 59 3.30 -12.95 -1.73
C VAL A 59 2.72 -14.37 -1.70
N GLU A 60 2.97 -15.18 -2.72
CA GLU A 60 2.51 -16.57 -2.74
C GLU A 60 3.13 -17.40 -1.62
N LEU A 61 4.43 -17.24 -1.36
CA LEU A 61 5.09 -17.89 -0.24
C LEU A 61 4.46 -17.49 1.10
N ALA A 62 4.19 -16.20 1.29
CA ALA A 62 3.54 -15.70 2.50
C ALA A 62 2.14 -16.31 2.69
N ARG A 63 1.33 -16.40 1.62
CA ARG A 63 0.04 -17.09 1.65
C ARG A 63 0.22 -18.55 2.06
N ARG A 64 1.14 -19.28 1.43
CA ARG A 64 1.37 -20.70 1.71
C ARG A 64 1.77 -20.95 3.17
N ILE A 65 2.67 -20.13 3.71
CA ILE A 65 3.06 -20.19 5.12
C ILE A 65 1.85 -19.89 6.03
N SER A 66 1.06 -18.86 5.71
CA SER A 66 -0.13 -18.53 6.49
C SER A 66 -1.11 -19.70 6.57
N HIS A 67 -1.37 -20.38 5.45
CA HIS A 67 -2.25 -21.57 5.43
C HIS A 67 -1.69 -22.69 6.30
N SER A 68 -0.39 -22.99 6.17
CA SER A 68 0.28 -24.00 6.98
C SER A 68 0.24 -23.71 8.48
N LEU A 69 0.30 -22.43 8.88
CA LEU A 69 0.20 -22.04 10.28
C LEU A 69 -1.23 -22.12 10.84
N SER A 70 -2.25 -22.03 9.98
CA SER A 70 -3.65 -22.20 10.37
C SER A 70 -4.13 -23.65 10.32
N ASP A 71 -3.37 -24.54 9.70
CA ASP A 71 -3.73 -25.95 9.55
C ASP A 71 -3.79 -26.67 10.90
N ILE A 72 -4.82 -27.50 11.08
CA ILE A 72 -5.06 -28.24 12.31
C ILE A 72 -3.97 -29.28 12.59
N SER A 73 -3.38 -29.84 11.53
CA SER A 73 -2.25 -30.78 11.63
C SER A 73 -1.00 -30.14 12.24
N ASN A 74 -0.90 -28.80 12.19
CA ASN A 74 0.27 -28.04 12.62
C ASN A 74 0.07 -27.33 13.97
N LYS A 75 -1.03 -27.62 14.67
CA LYS A 75 -1.47 -26.93 15.89
C LYS A 75 -0.46 -27.01 17.05
N GLU A 76 0.33 -28.08 17.13
CA GLU A 76 1.33 -28.28 18.19
C GLU A 76 2.69 -27.69 17.84
N SER A 77 2.87 -27.16 16.63
CA SER A 77 4.15 -26.59 16.22
C SER A 77 4.45 -25.29 16.96
N LYS A 78 5.75 -25.08 17.19
CA LYS A 78 6.28 -23.81 17.70
C LYS A 78 5.87 -22.63 16.82
N GLY A 79 5.87 -22.82 15.49
CA GLY A 79 5.51 -21.79 14.52
C GLY A 79 4.06 -21.32 14.69
N GLN A 80 3.12 -22.25 14.83
CA GLN A 80 1.71 -21.96 15.08
C GLN A 80 1.53 -21.19 16.40
N SER A 81 2.16 -21.67 17.47
CA SER A 81 2.09 -21.01 18.79
C SER A 81 2.63 -19.58 18.73
N MET A 82 3.75 -19.35 18.04
CA MET A 82 4.31 -18.02 17.81
C MET A 82 3.35 -17.12 17.03
N TYR A 83 2.74 -17.63 15.97
CA TYR A 83 1.78 -16.90 15.14
C TYR A 83 0.55 -16.44 15.94
N VAL A 84 -0.08 -17.34 16.70
CA VAL A 84 -1.24 -17.01 17.54
C VAL A 84 -0.89 -15.97 18.60
N ASN A 85 0.27 -16.10 19.24
CA ASN A 85 0.74 -15.11 20.21
C ASN A 85 0.97 -13.74 19.58
N ARG A 86 1.50 -13.69 18.36
CA ARG A 86 1.69 -12.45 17.59
C ARG A 86 0.33 -11.82 17.26
N LYS A 87 -0.61 -12.62 16.75
CA LYS A 87 -1.98 -12.21 16.42
C LYS A 87 -2.71 -11.66 17.64
N LYS A 88 -2.59 -12.31 18.81
CA LYS A 88 -3.20 -11.82 20.06
C LYS A 88 -2.63 -10.48 20.52
N ARG A 89 -1.32 -10.25 20.30
CA ARG A 89 -0.62 -9.03 20.72
C ARG A 89 -0.69 -7.91 19.69
N SER A 90 -1.17 -8.14 18.46
CA SER A 90 -1.13 -7.12 17.40
C SER A 90 -2.09 -5.96 17.66
N VAL A 91 -3.21 -6.22 18.35
CA VAL A 91 -4.24 -5.23 18.67
C VAL A 91 -3.70 -3.98 19.38
N LYS A 92 -2.58 -4.10 20.11
CA LYS A 92 -1.95 -2.96 20.83
C LYS A 92 -1.25 -1.95 19.91
N TRP A 93 -1.11 -2.28 18.62
CA TRP A 93 -0.41 -1.45 17.63
C TRP A 93 -1.36 -0.80 16.62
N VAL A 94 -2.67 -1.08 16.75
CA VAL A 94 -3.71 -0.46 15.91
C VAL A 94 -4.30 0.69 16.73
N HIS A 95 -4.02 1.92 16.31
CA HIS A 95 -4.55 3.16 16.88
C HIS A 95 -5.32 3.92 15.80
#